data_AF-A0A924YR96-F1
#
_entry.id   AF-A0A924YR96-F1
#
_cell.length_a   1.000
_cell.length_b   1.000
_cell.length_c   1.000
_cell.angle_alpha   90.00
_cell.angle_beta   90.00
_cell.angle_gamma   90.00
#
_symmetry.space_group_name_H-M   'P 1'
#
loop_
_entity.id
_entity.type
_entity.pdbx_description
1 polymer ?
#
loop_
_entity_poly.entity_id
_entity_poly.type
_entity_poly.pdbx_seq_one_letter_code
_entity_poly.pdbx_strand_id
1 'polypeptide(L)'
;MARSVVVMFLSLAFLGALVASLIRSPKPVSQAESSEPLVIYCAASNKSVLEAIRGDYERDYKTPLQIQYGPSQTLLASLEVSGSGDLYLPADDSYLALARERKLLAGDSSVF
;
A
#
# COMPACT_ATOMS: atom_id res chain seq x y z
N MET A 1 46.23 -6.10 -18.50
CA MET A 1 45.89 -7.37 -17.82
C MET A 1 45.74 -7.17 -16.31
N ALA A 2 46.80 -6.97 -15.54
CA ALA A 2 46.73 -6.90 -14.06
C ALA A 2 45.83 -5.78 -13.51
N ARG A 3 45.83 -4.58 -14.09
CA ARG A 3 44.98 -3.46 -13.65
C ARG A 3 43.48 -3.75 -13.79
N SER A 4 43.07 -4.41 -14.88
CA SER A 4 41.67 -4.77 -15.13
C SER A 4 41.18 -5.84 -14.16
N VAL A 5 42.04 -6.80 -13.81
CA VAL A 5 41.74 -7.85 -12.83
C VAL A 5 41.54 -7.23 -11.44
N VAL A 6 42.39 -6.28 -11.04
CA VAL A 6 42.25 -5.56 -9.75
C VAL A 6 40.93 -4.79 -9.68
N VAL A 7 40.55 -4.07 -10.75
CA VAL A 7 39.28 -3.33 -10.79
C VAL A 7 38.07 -4.28 -10.70
N MET A 8 38.14 -5.46 -11.32
CA MET A 8 37.06 -6.46 -11.28
C MET A 8 36.85 -7.04 -9.87
N PHE A 9 37.91 -7.34 -9.14
CA PHE A 9 37.79 -7.83 -7.76
C PHE A 9 37.28 -6.75 -6.80
N LEU A 10 37.68 -5.49 -7.02
CA LEU A 10 37.26 -4.37 -6.19
C LEU A 10 35.77 -4.04 -6.37
N SER A 11 35.26 -4.11 -7.61
CA SER A 11 33.83 -3.94 -7.87
C SER A 11 33.00 -5.09 -7.28
N LEU A 12 33.49 -6.34 -7.37
CA LEU A 12 32.81 -7.50 -6.80
C LEU A 12 32.73 -7.42 -5.26
N ALA A 13 33.80 -6.96 -4.62
CA ALA A 13 33.81 -6.72 -3.17
C ALA A 13 32.83 -5.60 -2.77
N PHE A 14 32.79 -4.50 -3.53
CA PHE A 14 31.87 -3.40 -3.28
C PHE A 14 30.41 -3.81 -3.44
N LEU A 15 30.09 -4.60 -4.47
CA LEU A 15 28.76 -5.17 -4.68
C LEU A 15 28.38 -6.13 -3.54
N GLY A 16 29.31 -6.99 -3.10
CA GLY A 16 29.10 -7.87 -1.95
C GLY A 16 28.82 -7.11 -0.66
N ALA A 17 29.51 -5.99 -0.42
CA ALA A 17 29.28 -5.11 0.72
C ALA A 17 27.90 -4.43 0.66
N LEU A 18 27.47 -3.97 -0.52
CA LEU A 18 26.14 -3.40 -0.71
C LEU A 18 25.02 -4.43 -0.48
N VAL A 19 25.19 -5.65 -1.01
CA VAL A 19 24.23 -6.75 -0.79
C VAL A 19 24.16 -7.14 0.68
N ALA A 20 25.31 -7.25 1.35
CA ALA A 20 25.36 -7.51 2.79
C ALA A 20 24.70 -6.37 3.60
N SER A 21 24.86 -5.12 3.19
CA SER A 21 24.21 -3.95 3.82
C SER A 21 22.69 -3.97 3.65
N LEU A 22 22.19 -4.40 2.48
CA LEU A 22 20.76 -4.59 2.24
C LEU A 22 20.18 -5.72 3.10
N ILE A 23 20.88 -6.86 3.20
CA ILE A 23 20.44 -7.99 4.03
C ILE A 23 20.47 -7.61 5.53
N ARG A 24 21.41 -6.75 5.93
CA ARG A 24 21.63 -6.35 7.32
C ARG A 24 20.91 -5.07 7.70
N SER A 25 20.16 -4.47 6.79
CA SER A 25 19.34 -3.29 7.08
C SER A 25 18.37 -3.66 8.20
N PRO A 26 18.52 -3.10 9.41
CA PRO A 26 17.58 -3.37 10.49
C PRO A 26 16.20 -2.91 10.00
N LYS A 27 15.22 -3.82 10.02
CA LYS A 27 13.82 -3.46 9.89
C LYS A 27 13.57 -2.26 10.81
N PRO A 28 12.91 -1.18 10.35
CA PRO A 28 12.55 -0.08 11.22
C PRO A 28 11.78 -0.66 12.40
N VAL A 29 12.33 -0.45 13.60
CA VAL A 29 11.74 -0.85 14.86
C VAL A 29 10.47 -0.01 15.05
N SER A 30 9.32 -0.60 14.74
CA SER A 30 8.06 -0.20 15.33
C SER A 30 7.59 -1.37 16.19
N GLN A 31 8.07 -1.39 17.43
CA GLN A 31 7.55 -2.25 18.50
C GLN A 31 6.22 -1.66 19.00
N ALA A 32 5.17 -1.92 18.23
CA ALA A 32 3.80 -2.13 18.70
C ALA A 32 3.32 -3.29 17.82
N GLU A 33 2.62 -4.29 18.37
CA GLU A 33 2.10 -5.45 17.63
C GLU A 33 1.58 -5.00 16.26
N SER A 34 2.36 -5.25 15.20
CA SER A 34 2.18 -4.54 13.94
C SER A 34 1.00 -5.16 13.20
N SER A 35 -0.21 -4.69 13.51
CA SER A 35 -1.37 -4.92 12.67
C SER A 35 -1.00 -4.48 11.26
N GLU A 36 -1.24 -5.35 10.29
CA GLU A 36 -1.10 -5.01 8.88
C GLU A 36 -1.89 -3.72 8.60
N PRO A 37 -1.29 -2.73 7.92
CA PRO A 37 -1.98 -1.48 7.63
C PRO A 37 -3.21 -1.75 6.77
N LEU A 38 -4.32 -1.09 7.10
CA LEU A 38 -5.53 -1.20 6.32
C LEU A 38 -5.40 -0.32 5.06
N VAL A 39 -5.47 -0.95 3.89
CA VAL A 39 -5.31 -0.32 2.59
C VAL A 39 -6.67 0.20 2.10
N ILE A 40 -6.79 1.53 2.01
CA ILE A 40 -8.03 2.21 1.63
C ILE A 40 -7.84 2.93 0.28
N TYR A 41 -8.74 2.66 -0.65
CA TYR A 41 -8.91 3.43 -1.89
C TYR A 41 -10.08 4.40 -1.72
N CYS A 42 -9.80 5.69 -1.52
CA CYS A 42 -10.80 6.70 -1.16
C CYS A 42 -10.91 7.80 -2.22
N ALA A 43 -12.14 8.08 -2.68
CA ALA A 43 -12.39 9.22 -3.54
C ALA A 43 -11.89 10.52 -2.90
N ALA A 44 -11.25 11.38 -3.69
CA ALA A 44 -10.63 12.61 -3.22
C ALA A 44 -11.62 13.56 -2.52
N SER A 45 -12.91 13.52 -2.90
CA SER A 45 -14.00 14.29 -2.27
C SER A 45 -14.16 13.99 -0.78
N ASN A 46 -13.81 12.77 -0.34
CA ASN A 46 -13.97 12.32 1.04
C ASN A 46 -12.70 12.48 1.88
N LYS A 47 -11.64 13.09 1.32
CA LYS A 47 -10.35 13.23 2.00
C LYS A 47 -10.45 13.94 3.35
N SER A 48 -11.11 15.08 3.41
CA SER A 48 -11.22 15.87 4.65
C SER A 48 -11.94 15.10 5.76
N VAL A 49 -12.99 14.36 5.40
CA VAL A 49 -13.76 13.52 6.34
C VAL A 49 -12.89 12.38 6.87
N LEU A 50 -12.19 11.68 5.97
CA LEU A 50 -11.40 10.50 6.35
C LEU A 50 -10.15 10.88 7.18
N GLU A 51 -9.49 11.99 6.86
CA GLU A 51 -8.36 12.49 7.64
C GLU A 51 -8.77 12.97 9.03
N ALA A 52 -9.97 13.51 9.19
CA ALA A 52 -10.48 13.96 10.50
C ALA A 52 -10.65 12.79 11.49
N ILE A 53 -10.98 11.59 10.99
CA ILE A 53 -11.19 10.39 11.82
C ILE A 53 -9.98 9.45 11.87
N ARG A 54 -8.98 9.64 10.99
CA ARG A 54 -7.79 8.78 10.92
C ARG A 54 -7.11 8.63 12.27
N GLY A 55 -6.81 9.75 12.93
CA GLY A 55 -6.09 9.75 14.19
C GLY A 55 -6.83 9.01 15.31
N ASP A 56 -8.16 9.09 15.31
CA ASP A 56 -9.00 8.36 16.26
C ASP A 56 -8.96 6.86 15.97
N TYR A 57 -9.12 6.46 14.71
CA TYR A 57 -9.04 5.05 14.30
C TYR A 57 -7.69 4.43 14.64
N GLU A 58 -6.58 5.05 14.23
CA GLU A 58 -5.23 4.52 14.47
C GLU A 58 -4.91 4.45 15.97
N ARG A 59 -5.42 5.40 16.77
CA ARG A 59 -5.26 5.39 18.23
C ARG A 59 -6.06 4.27 18.88
N ASP A 60 -7.31 4.08 18.49
CA ASP A 60 -8.25 3.19 19.17
C ASP A 60 -8.03 1.72 18.76
N TYR A 61 -7.71 1.48 17.49
CA TYR A 61 -7.52 0.13 16.94
C TYR A 61 -6.06 -0.30 16.83
N LYS A 62 -5.10 0.62 17.01
CA LYS A 62 -3.66 0.37 16.83
C LYS A 62 -3.31 -0.15 15.42
N THR A 63 -4.18 0.06 14.45
CA THR A 63 -4.00 -0.33 13.06
C THR A 63 -3.74 0.91 12.21
N PRO A 64 -2.58 1.02 11.56
CA PRO A 64 -2.28 2.15 10.68
C PRO A 64 -3.15 2.13 9.41
N LEU A 65 -3.45 3.30 8.84
CA LEU A 65 -4.21 3.41 7.59
C LEU A 65 -3.31 3.81 6.41
N GLN A 66 -3.25 2.97 5.38
CA GLN A 66 -2.63 3.31 4.11
C GLN A 66 -3.69 3.77 3.11
N ILE A 67 -3.78 5.07 2.88
CA ILE A 67 -4.89 5.64 2.10
C ILE A 67 -4.41 6.19 0.76
N GLN A 68 -5.01 5.71 -0.33
CA GLN A 68 -4.85 6.23 -1.68
C GLN A 68 -6.03 7.12 -2.03
N TYR A 69 -5.77 8.41 -2.22
CA TYR A 69 -6.78 9.37 -2.68
C TYR A 69 -6.72 9.57 -4.18
N GLY A 70 -7.87 9.62 -4.83
CA GLY A 70 -7.94 9.90 -6.27
C GLY A 70 -9.36 9.92 -6.84
N PRO A 71 -9.50 10.04 -8.17
CA PRO A 71 -10.76 9.85 -8.86
C PRO A 71 -11.24 8.39 -8.75
N SER A 72 -12.55 8.16 -8.54
CA SER A 72 -13.11 6.81 -8.33
C SER A 72 -12.74 5.82 -9.43
N GLN A 73 -12.76 6.25 -10.70
CA GLN A 73 -12.39 5.41 -11.85
C GLN A 73 -10.92 4.97 -11.81
N THR A 74 -10.03 5.89 -11.45
CA THR A 74 -8.59 5.59 -11.35
C THR A 74 -8.34 4.61 -10.19
N LEU A 75 -8.99 4.84 -9.05
CA LEU A 75 -8.90 3.95 -7.90
C LEU A 75 -9.46 2.55 -8.21
N LEU A 76 -10.57 2.48 -8.96
CA LEU A 76 -11.14 1.20 -9.43
C LEU A 76 -10.15 0.44 -10.31
N ALA A 77 -9.52 1.12 -11.28
CA ALA A 77 -8.50 0.51 -12.12
C ALA A 77 -7.27 0.07 -11.30
N SER A 78 -6.87 0.84 -10.30
CA SER A 78 -5.79 0.46 -9.38
C SER A 78 -6.16 -0.77 -8.53
N LEU A 79 -7.40 -0.86 -8.05
CA LEU A 79 -7.90 -2.03 -7.33
C LEU A 79 -7.90 -3.28 -8.23
N GLU A 80 -8.34 -3.14 -9.47
CA GLU A 80 -8.35 -4.22 -10.47
C GLU A 80 -6.94 -4.73 -10.81
N VAL A 81 -5.97 -3.82 -10.95
CA VAL A 81 -4.57 -4.18 -11.24
C VAL A 81 -3.85 -4.76 -10.02
N SER A 82 -4.05 -4.17 -8.85
CA SER A 82 -3.38 -4.60 -7.61
C SER A 82 -3.95 -5.89 -7.05
N GLY A 83 -5.22 -6.20 -7.33
CA GLY A 83 -5.94 -7.35 -6.77
C GLY A 83 -5.97 -7.37 -5.24
N SER A 84 -5.70 -6.23 -4.58
CA SER A 84 -5.54 -6.13 -3.14
C SER A 84 -6.01 -4.77 -2.64
N GLY A 85 -6.62 -4.77 -1.46
CA GLY A 85 -7.22 -3.59 -0.83
C GLY A 85 -8.32 -4.02 0.14
N ASP A 86 -8.41 -3.34 1.27
CA ASP A 86 -9.33 -3.70 2.34
C ASP A 86 -10.64 -2.90 2.26
N LEU A 87 -10.58 -1.66 1.76
CA LEU A 87 -11.74 -0.79 1.64
C LEU A 87 -11.68 0.06 0.36
N TYR A 88 -12.78 0.03 -0.41
CA TYR A 88 -13.02 0.90 -1.55
C TYR A 88 -14.16 1.87 -1.24
N LEU A 89 -13.85 3.17 -1.22
CA LEU A 89 -14.80 4.25 -0.94
C LEU A 89 -14.87 5.21 -2.14
N PRO A 90 -15.67 4.90 -3.18
CA PRO A 90 -15.84 5.78 -4.32
C PRO A 90 -16.66 7.02 -3.98
N ALA A 91 -16.76 7.93 -4.95
CA ALA A 91 -17.56 9.15 -4.84
C ALA A 91 -19.09 8.90 -4.88
N ASP A 92 -19.52 7.79 -5.48
CA ASP A 92 -20.93 7.42 -5.64
C ASP A 92 -21.10 5.92 -5.94
N ASP A 93 -22.36 5.46 -5.93
CA ASP A 93 -22.75 4.06 -6.08
C ASP A 93 -22.51 3.47 -7.46
N SER A 94 -22.38 4.30 -8.50
CA SER A 94 -22.16 3.79 -9.87
C SER A 94 -20.83 3.04 -9.96
N TYR A 95 -19.82 3.50 -9.21
CA TYR A 95 -18.53 2.83 -9.12
C TYR A 95 -18.57 1.57 -8.25
N LEU A 96 -19.46 1.50 -7.24
CA LEU A 96 -19.70 0.26 -6.51
C LEU A 96 -20.34 -0.80 -7.41
N ALA A 97 -21.32 -0.40 -8.24
CA ALA A 97 -21.92 -1.30 -9.22
C ALA A 97 -20.87 -1.83 -10.22
N LEU A 98 -20.00 -0.95 -10.74
CA LEU A 98 -18.89 -1.36 -11.61
C LEU A 98 -17.91 -2.29 -10.90
N ALA A 99 -17.56 -2.02 -9.64
CA ALA A 99 -16.67 -2.89 -8.86
C ALA A 99 -17.28 -4.28 -8.62
N ARG A 100 -18.59 -4.37 -8.39
CA ARG A 100 -19.32 -5.64 -8.28
C ARG A 100 -19.34 -6.40 -9.61
N GLU A 101 -19.64 -5.72 -10.71
CA GLU A 101 -19.62 -6.32 -12.06
C GLU A 101 -18.24 -6.93 -12.37
N ARG A 102 -17.17 -6.24 -11.97
CA ARG A 102 -15.78 -6.69 -12.11
C ARG A 102 -15.32 -7.68 -11.03
N LYS A 103 -16.20 -8.06 -10.10
CA LYS A 103 -15.91 -9.00 -9.00
C LYS A 103 -14.75 -8.56 -8.11
N LEU A 104 -14.64 -7.25 -7.87
CA LEU A 104 -13.58 -6.64 -7.06
C LEU A 104 -13.97 -6.44 -5.59
N LEU A 105 -15.22 -6.71 -5.22
CA LEU A 105 -15.71 -6.55 -3.84
C LEU A 105 -15.95 -7.90 -3.17
N ALA A 106 -15.66 -7.99 -1.87
CA ALA A 106 -15.93 -9.17 -1.07
C ALA A 106 -17.44 -9.27 -0.75
N GLY A 107 -18.11 -10.22 -1.41
CA GLY A 107 -19.51 -10.59 -1.13
C GLY A 107 -20.56 -9.96 -2.05
N ASP A 108 -21.57 -10.75 -2.42
CA ASP A 108 -22.77 -10.33 -3.18
C ASP A 108 -23.78 -9.53 -2.34
N SER A 109 -23.44 -9.19 -1.08
CA SER A 109 -24.39 -8.61 -0.14
C SER A 109 -24.56 -7.11 -0.38
N SER A 110 -25.76 -6.78 -0.85
CA SER A 110 -26.37 -5.46 -1.07
C SER A 110 -26.56 -4.64 0.21
N VAL A 111 -25.61 -4.68 1.15
CA VAL A 111 -25.70 -3.94 2.41
C VAL A 111 -24.73 -2.78 2.33
N PHE A 112 -25.06 -1.83 1.46
CA PHE A 112 -24.87 -0.37 1.48
C PHE A 112 -25.40 0.13 0.15
#